data_AF-I0JVV0-F1
#
_entry.id   AF-I0JVV0-F1
#
_cell.length_a   1.000
_cell.length_b   1.000
_cell.length_c   1.000
_cell.angle_alpha   90.00
_cell.angle_beta   90.00
_cell.angle_gamma   90.00
#
_symmetry.space_group_name_H-M   'P 1'
#
loop_
_entity.id
_entity.type
_entity.pdbx_description
1 polymer ?
#
loop_
_entity_poly.entity_id
_entity_poly.type
_entity_poly.pdbx_seq_one_letter_code
_entity_poly.pdbx_strand_id
1 'polypeptide(L)'
;MGEEAFKKEQETFVPDKNIKILKVLEILNDKKLKAGGLQSLIYERAYWNWGAIVPSDFRARAGQIYIFAWKKSGKPEALTARFEYRQLKTKEEVWSQSIYYPHAHGAIDSIFKVIGDAYFTNGTVFAWRFSILKNNVIIAQSKSFIW
;
A
#
# COMPACT_ATOMS: atom_id res chain seq x y z
N MET A 1 33.04 -18.00 -8.32
CA MET A 1 32.61 -16.62 -8.61
C MET A 1 31.47 -16.35 -7.64
N GLY A 2 31.74 -15.56 -6.59
CA GLY A 2 31.00 -15.59 -5.32
C GLY A 2 29.57 -15.06 -5.43
N GLU A 3 28.63 -15.80 -4.85
CA GLU A 3 27.32 -15.28 -4.47
C GLU A 3 27.53 -14.31 -3.30
N GLU A 4 27.53 -13.00 -3.57
CA GLU A 4 27.33 -11.99 -2.54
C GLU A 4 25.94 -12.20 -1.96
N ALA A 5 25.88 -12.84 -0.79
CA ALA A 5 24.67 -12.92 -0.01
C ALA A 5 24.16 -11.50 0.25
N PHE A 6 23.04 -11.13 -0.38
CA PHE A 6 22.31 -9.90 -0.11
C PHE A 6 21.93 -9.89 1.37
N LYS A 7 22.76 -9.22 2.17
CA LYS A 7 22.59 -9.09 3.60
C LYS A 7 21.33 -8.24 3.79
N LYS A 8 20.20 -8.88 4.10
CA LYS A 8 18.99 -8.17 4.54
C LYS A 8 19.38 -7.35 5.77
N GLU A 9 19.62 -6.06 5.59
CA GLU A 9 19.77 -5.14 6.71
C GLU A 9 18.50 -5.25 7.56
N GLN A 10 18.66 -5.71 8.80
CA GLN A 10 17.56 -5.77 9.73
C GLN A 10 17.17 -4.33 10.08
N GLU A 11 16.15 -3.83 9.40
CA GLU A 11 15.62 -2.50 9.67
C GLU A 11 15.12 -2.44 11.12
N THR A 12 15.66 -1.48 11.86
CA THR A 12 15.32 -1.33 13.27
C THR A 12 13.95 -0.69 13.40
N PHE A 13 13.09 -1.26 14.24
CA PHE A 13 11.78 -0.70 14.57
C PHE A 13 11.85 0.09 15.87
N VAL A 14 11.68 1.41 15.79
CA VAL A 14 11.72 2.34 16.93
C VAL A 14 10.48 3.25 16.87
N PRO A 15 9.38 2.89 17.54
CA PRO A 15 8.13 3.65 17.48
C PRO A 15 8.29 5.13 17.87
N ASP A 16 7.86 6.05 17.00
CA ASP A 16 7.73 7.47 17.33
C ASP A 16 6.30 7.79 17.78
N LYS A 17 6.14 8.27 19.01
CA LYS A 17 4.85 8.69 19.59
C LYS A 17 4.12 9.77 18.77
N ASN A 18 4.86 10.52 17.95
CA ASN A 18 4.30 11.58 17.10
C ASN A 18 3.69 11.04 15.80
N ILE A 19 3.95 9.77 15.47
CA ILE A 19 3.36 9.09 14.32
C ILE A 19 2.23 8.19 14.80
N LYS A 20 1.07 8.31 14.16
CA LYS A 20 -0.05 7.38 14.37
C LYS A 20 -0.62 6.92 13.04
N ILE A 21 -0.73 5.62 12.84
CA ILE A 21 -1.53 5.05 11.76
C ILE A 21 -2.97 5.02 12.27
N LEU A 22 -3.86 5.73 11.58
CA LEU A 22 -5.23 5.97 12.00
C LEU A 22 -6.17 4.92 11.41
N LYS A 23 -6.02 4.66 10.11
CA LYS A 23 -6.93 3.78 9.37
C LYS A 23 -6.19 3.11 8.21
N VAL A 24 -6.56 1.86 7.96
CA VAL A 24 -6.20 1.15 6.73
C VAL A 24 -7.49 0.85 5.98
N LEU A 25 -7.55 1.27 4.72
CA LEU A 25 -8.63 0.93 3.80
C LEU A 25 -8.07 0.04 2.70
N GLU A 26 -8.65 -1.15 2.58
CA GLU A 26 -8.36 -2.10 1.51
C GLU A 26 -9.54 -2.12 0.55
N ILE A 27 -9.31 -1.76 -0.71
CA ILE A 27 -10.34 -1.63 -1.72
C ILE A 27 -10.00 -2.58 -2.86
N LEU A 28 -10.93 -3.45 -3.21
CA LEU A 28 -10.83 -4.32 -4.36
C LEU A 28 -11.66 -3.75 -5.51
N ASN A 29 -10.99 -3.05 -6.42
CA ASN A 29 -11.58 -2.50 -7.65
C ASN A 29 -11.59 -3.57 -8.75
N ASP A 30 -12.40 -4.62 -8.59
CA ASP A 30 -12.56 -5.66 -9.62
C ASP A 30 -14.04 -5.83 -9.99
N LYS A 31 -14.34 -5.81 -11.30
CA LYS A 31 -15.70 -6.00 -11.83
C LYS A 31 -16.30 -7.34 -11.42
N LYS A 32 -15.48 -8.37 -11.15
CA LYS A 32 -15.95 -9.70 -10.74
C LYS A 32 -16.66 -9.72 -9.39
N LEU A 33 -16.35 -8.77 -8.51
CA LEU A 33 -17.08 -8.62 -7.26
C LEU A 33 -18.36 -7.83 -7.48
N LYS A 34 -19.50 -8.46 -7.21
CA LYS A 34 -20.77 -7.76 -7.13
C LYS A 34 -20.77 -6.92 -5.86
N ALA A 35 -21.01 -5.62 -5.98
CA ALA A 35 -21.06 -4.68 -4.85
C ALA A 35 -22.26 -4.90 -3.90
N GLY A 36 -22.96 -6.04 -3.99
CA GLY A 36 -24.09 -6.42 -3.14
C GLY A 36 -25.26 -5.43 -3.12
N GLY A 37 -25.31 -4.44 -4.03
CA GLY A 37 -26.26 -3.33 -3.98
C GLY A 37 -25.93 -2.23 -2.96
N LEU A 38 -24.81 -2.31 -2.25
CA LEU A 38 -24.36 -1.26 -1.33
C LEU A 38 -23.86 -0.05 -2.14
N GLN A 39 -24.58 1.07 -2.01
CA GLN A 39 -24.28 2.29 -2.77
C GLN A 39 -22.87 2.82 -2.52
N SER A 40 -22.36 2.73 -1.29
CA SER A 40 -21.00 3.15 -0.94
C SER A 40 -19.94 2.41 -1.77
N LEU A 41 -20.08 1.10 -1.95
CA LEU A 41 -19.16 0.29 -2.75
C LEU A 41 -19.29 0.60 -4.26
N ILE A 42 -20.48 0.99 -4.71
CA ILE A 42 -20.71 1.44 -6.10
C ILE A 42 -19.99 2.76 -6.34
N TYR A 43 -20.14 3.75 -5.46
CA TYR A 43 -19.47 5.04 -5.57
C TYR A 43 -17.95 4.93 -5.45
N GLU A 44 -17.45 4.10 -4.54
CA GLU A 44 -16.02 3.80 -4.42
C GLU A 44 -15.46 3.27 -5.74
N ARG A 45 -16.14 2.31 -6.36
CA ARG A 45 -15.74 1.76 -7.66
C ARG A 45 -15.81 2.81 -8.77
N ALA A 46 -16.84 3.66 -8.79
CA ALA A 46 -16.95 4.74 -9.77
C ALA A 46 -15.80 5.73 -9.63
N TYR A 47 -15.41 6.07 -8.41
CA TYR A 47 -14.27 6.95 -8.12
C TYR A 47 -12.96 6.39 -8.68
N TRP A 48 -12.62 5.12 -8.40
CA TRP A 48 -11.37 4.53 -8.88
C TRP A 48 -11.31 4.31 -10.39
N ASN A 49 -12.48 4.15 -11.03
CA ASN A 49 -12.59 4.03 -12.48
C ASN A 49 -12.88 5.36 -13.18
N TRP A 50 -12.84 6.49 -12.46
CA TRP A 50 -13.07 7.79 -13.09
C TRP A 50 -12.06 8.03 -14.23
N GLY A 51 -12.58 8.44 -15.38
CA GLY A 51 -11.82 8.61 -16.63
C GLY A 51 -11.54 7.32 -17.42
N ALA A 52 -12.02 6.14 -16.98
CA ALA A 52 -12.00 4.94 -17.79
C ALA A 52 -13.18 4.92 -18.76
N ILE A 53 -12.91 4.82 -20.06
CA ILE A 53 -13.93 4.86 -21.11
C ILE A 53 -13.99 3.51 -21.82
N VAL A 54 -12.84 2.95 -22.18
CA VAL A 54 -12.74 1.67 -22.92
C VAL A 54 -12.38 0.50 -22.01
N PRO A 55 -12.67 -0.77 -22.39
CA PRO A 55 -12.40 -1.93 -21.54
C PRO A 55 -10.96 -2.05 -21.03
N SER A 56 -9.97 -1.64 -21.84
CA SER A 56 -8.57 -1.61 -21.45
C SER A 56 -8.29 -0.65 -20.30
N ASP A 57 -8.97 0.50 -20.23
CA ASP A 57 -8.81 1.46 -19.13
C ASP A 57 -9.30 0.87 -17.81
N PHE A 58 -10.45 0.19 -17.85
CA PHE A 58 -10.97 -0.52 -16.69
C PHE A 58 -10.03 -1.64 -16.25
N ARG A 59 -9.45 -2.38 -17.20
CA ARG A 59 -8.46 -3.42 -16.89
C ARG A 59 -7.22 -2.82 -16.23
N ALA A 60 -6.69 -1.72 -16.76
CA ALA A 60 -5.52 -1.04 -16.20
C ALA A 60 -5.74 -0.56 -14.76
N ARG A 61 -6.99 -0.25 -14.39
CA ARG A 61 -7.37 0.22 -13.05
C ARG A 61 -7.86 -0.89 -12.11
N ALA A 62 -8.05 -2.09 -12.63
CA ALA A 62 -8.56 -3.20 -11.85
C ALA A 62 -7.48 -3.78 -10.92
N GLY A 63 -7.84 -4.03 -9.66
CA GLY A 63 -6.95 -4.64 -8.67
C GLY A 63 -7.18 -4.14 -7.25
N GLN A 64 -6.16 -4.24 -6.40
CA GLN A 64 -6.22 -3.85 -4.99
C GLN A 64 -5.59 -2.48 -4.75
N ILE A 65 -6.28 -1.66 -3.98
CA ILE A 65 -5.88 -0.31 -3.63
C ILE A 65 -5.85 -0.23 -2.11
N TYR A 66 -4.75 0.28 -1.59
CA TYR A 66 -4.50 0.44 -0.16
C TYR A 66 -4.38 1.92 0.17
N ILE A 67 -5.21 2.40 1.09
CA ILE A 67 -5.11 3.74 1.64
C ILE A 67 -4.73 3.63 3.10
N PHE A 68 -3.55 4.15 3.43
CA PHE A 68 -3.07 4.26 4.79
C PHE A 68 -3.24 5.71 5.24
N ALA A 69 -4.23 5.95 6.10
CA ALA A 69 -4.39 7.23 6.75
C ALA A 69 -3.50 7.25 8.01
N TRP A 70 -2.60 8.22 8.09
CA TRP A 70 -1.69 8.39 9.21
C TRP A 70 -1.52 9.86 9.57
N LYS A 71 -0.97 10.11 10.75
CA LYS A 71 -0.78 11.45 11.28
C LYS A 71 0.63 11.63 11.79
N LYS A 72 1.28 12.73 11.38
CA LYS A 72 2.51 13.26 11.99
C LYS A 72 2.16 14.49 12.83
N SER A 73 2.36 14.38 14.14
CA SER A 73 2.26 15.50 15.08
C SER A 73 3.63 16.14 15.32
N GLY A 74 3.65 17.35 15.87
CA GLY A 74 4.89 18.06 16.20
C GLY A 74 5.50 18.74 14.99
N LYS A 75 6.83 18.85 14.96
CA LYS A 75 7.52 19.53 13.84
C LYS A 75 7.42 18.69 12.56
N PRO A 76 7.29 19.35 11.39
CA PRO A 76 7.38 18.66 10.10
C PRO A 76 8.75 17.99 9.91
N GLU A 77 8.75 16.80 9.29
CA GLU A 77 9.97 16.02 9.07
C GLU A 77 9.92 15.27 7.73
N ALA A 78 11.10 14.98 7.18
CA ALA A 78 11.21 14.12 6.00
C ALA A 78 10.97 12.66 6.38
N LEU A 79 9.98 12.01 5.74
CA LEU A 79 9.57 10.64 6.02
C LEU A 79 9.29 9.88 4.73
N THR A 80 9.47 8.57 4.75
CA THR A 80 9.10 7.68 3.65
C THR A 80 7.98 6.76 4.10
N ALA A 81 6.85 6.79 3.41
CA ALA A 81 5.79 5.81 3.59
C ALA A 81 6.07 4.65 2.63
N ARG A 82 6.19 3.43 3.16
CA ARG A 82 6.50 2.24 2.38
C ARG A 82 5.43 1.18 2.56
N PHE A 83 5.03 0.61 1.43
CA PHE A 83 4.11 -0.52 1.36
C PHE A 83 4.86 -1.71 0.79
N GLU A 84 4.91 -2.79 1.56
CA GLU A 84 5.49 -4.06 1.19
C GLU A 84 4.39 -5.11 1.12
N TYR A 85 4.43 -5.98 0.12
CA TYR A 85 3.35 -6.93 -0.11
C TYR A 85 3.81 -8.20 -0.83
N ARG A 86 3.04 -9.27 -0.65
CA ARG A 86 3.17 -10.55 -1.37
C ARG A 86 1.91 -10.83 -2.16
N GLN A 87 2.05 -11.35 -3.38
CA GLN A 87 0.94 -11.73 -4.23
C GLN A 87 0.85 -13.26 -4.35
N LEU A 88 -0.38 -13.78 -4.53
CA LEU A 88 -0.65 -15.22 -4.46
C LEU A 88 0.25 -16.08 -5.36
N LYS A 89 0.63 -15.58 -6.54
CA LYS A 89 1.42 -16.34 -7.51
C LYS A 89 2.93 -16.08 -7.43
N THR A 90 3.38 -15.18 -6.55
CA THR A 90 4.81 -14.80 -6.43
C THR A 90 5.54 -15.52 -5.29
N LYS A 91 4.92 -16.57 -4.72
CA LYS A 91 5.48 -17.37 -3.61
C LYS A 91 5.95 -16.47 -2.45
N GLU A 92 7.23 -16.50 -2.10
CA GLU A 92 7.83 -15.73 -0.98
C GLU A 92 8.35 -14.35 -1.40
N GLU A 93 8.25 -13.99 -2.68
CA GLU A 93 8.73 -12.71 -3.19
C GLU A 93 7.96 -11.54 -2.56
N VAL A 94 8.72 -10.57 -2.03
CA VAL A 94 8.18 -9.35 -1.43
C VAL A 94 8.42 -8.19 -2.38
N TRP A 95 7.33 -7.57 -2.80
CA TRP A 95 7.33 -6.34 -3.58
C TRP A 95 7.29 -5.14 -2.66
N SER A 96 7.82 -4.00 -3.11
CA SER A 96 7.80 -2.76 -2.34
C SER A 96 7.46 -1.55 -3.21
N GLN A 97 6.65 -0.64 -2.67
CA GLN A 97 6.36 0.68 -3.21
C GLN A 97 6.62 1.71 -2.10
N SER A 98 7.16 2.88 -2.45
CA SER A 98 7.46 3.93 -1.48
C SER A 98 7.01 5.30 -1.98
N ILE A 99 6.58 6.15 -1.06
CA ILE A 99 6.27 7.56 -1.29
C ILE A 99 7.11 8.38 -0.31
N TYR A 100 7.92 9.30 -0.84
CA TYR A 100 8.72 10.20 -0.05
C TYR A 100 7.96 11.50 0.24
N TYR A 101 7.89 11.86 1.52
CA TYR A 101 7.30 13.10 2.00
C TYR A 101 8.41 13.98 2.60
N PRO A 102 8.93 14.99 1.87
CA PRO A 102 10.04 15.83 2.35
C PRO A 102 9.68 16.68 3.57
N HIS A 103 8.38 16.91 3.81
CA HIS A 103 7.87 17.76 4.88
C HIS A 103 6.56 17.19 5.44
N ALA A 104 6.59 15.94 5.91
CA ALA A 104 5.40 15.27 6.46
C ALA A 104 4.93 15.96 7.74
N HIS A 105 3.66 16.36 7.76
CA HIS A 105 3.00 16.97 8.91
C HIS A 105 1.47 16.83 8.78
N GLY A 106 0.77 16.78 9.92
CA GLY A 106 -0.69 16.70 9.93
C GLY A 106 -1.22 15.32 9.55
N ALA A 107 -2.46 15.27 9.06
CA ALA A 107 -3.08 14.06 8.55
C ALA A 107 -2.68 13.84 7.09
N ILE A 108 -2.27 12.62 6.75
CA ILE A 108 -1.72 12.24 5.45
C ILE A 108 -2.33 10.90 5.05
N ASP A 109 -2.78 10.82 3.79
CA ASP A 109 -3.19 9.58 3.16
C ASP A 109 -2.11 9.12 2.17
N SER A 110 -1.57 7.93 2.39
CA SER A 110 -0.68 7.28 1.45
C SER A 110 -1.44 6.20 0.68
N ILE A 111 -1.51 6.35 -0.64
CA ILE A 111 -2.26 5.47 -1.54
C ILE A 111 -1.29 4.61 -2.34
N PHE A 112 -1.38 3.30 -2.18
CA PHE A 112 -0.63 2.32 -2.95
C PHE A 112 -1.58 1.48 -3.80
N LYS A 113 -1.13 1.09 -4.99
CA LYS A 113 -1.97 0.40 -5.96
C LYS A 113 -1.24 -0.83 -6.48
N VAL A 114 -1.93 -1.96 -6.47
CA VAL A 114 -1.52 -3.20 -7.14
C VAL A 114 -2.63 -3.52 -8.12
N ILE A 115 -2.51 -2.94 -9.32
CA ILE A 115 -3.54 -2.91 -10.36
C ILE A 115 -2.98 -3.34 -11.72
N GLY A 116 -3.87 -3.57 -12.68
CA GLY A 116 -3.49 -3.88 -14.05
C GLY A 116 -2.69 -5.18 -14.15
N ASP A 117 -1.62 -5.18 -14.95
CA ASP A 117 -0.87 -6.40 -15.25
C ASP A 117 -0.26 -7.05 -14.00
N ALA A 118 0.24 -6.27 -13.04
CA ALA A 118 0.74 -6.83 -11.78
C ALA A 118 -0.36 -7.60 -11.04
N TYR A 119 -1.58 -7.08 -11.01
CA TYR A 119 -2.72 -7.76 -10.38
C TYR A 119 -3.15 -9.02 -11.14
N PHE A 120 -3.30 -8.95 -12.46
CA PHE A 120 -3.77 -10.08 -13.26
C PHE A 120 -2.73 -11.21 -13.37
N THR A 121 -1.46 -10.84 -13.52
CA THR A 121 -0.36 -11.80 -13.66
C THR A 121 -0.04 -12.46 -12.33
N ASN A 122 0.17 -11.68 -11.27
CA ASN A 122 0.66 -12.17 -9.99
C ASN A 122 -0.45 -12.51 -8.97
N GLY A 123 -1.70 -12.14 -9.27
CA GLY A 123 -2.87 -12.40 -8.42
C GLY A 123 -3.04 -11.35 -7.32
N THR A 124 -3.94 -11.64 -6.39
CA THR A 124 -4.24 -10.73 -5.28
C THR A 124 -3.07 -10.65 -4.30
N VAL A 125 -2.89 -9.47 -3.70
CA VAL A 125 -2.14 -9.29 -2.47
C VAL A 125 -2.82 -10.08 -1.36
N PHE A 126 -2.06 -10.96 -0.68
CA PHE A 126 -2.56 -11.79 0.42
C PHE A 126 -1.88 -11.47 1.77
N ALA A 127 -0.70 -10.85 1.72
CA ALA A 127 0.00 -10.37 2.91
C ALA A 127 0.66 -9.03 2.60
N TRP A 128 0.57 -8.10 3.54
CA TRP A 128 1.17 -6.78 3.41
C TRP A 128 1.67 -6.20 4.73
N ARG A 129 2.63 -5.29 4.64
CA ARG A 129 3.12 -4.40 5.70
C ARG A 129 3.20 -2.98 5.18
N PHE A 130 2.67 -2.05 5.96
CA PHE A 130 2.88 -0.63 5.80
C PHE A 130 3.84 -0.14 6.88
N SER A 131 4.82 0.67 6.49
CA SER A 131 5.84 1.21 7.37
C SER A 131 6.08 2.68 7.07
N ILE A 132 6.32 3.46 8.12
CA ILE A 132 6.81 4.84 8.00
C ILE A 132 8.25 4.83 8.45
N LEU A 133 9.13 5.31 7.59
CA LEU A 133 10.57 5.31 7.79
C LEU A 133 11.12 6.72 7.97
N LYS A 134 12.10 6.83 8.85
CA LYS A 134 12.97 7.99 9.03
C LYS A 134 14.41 7.51 8.98
N ASN A 135 15.16 7.91 7.94
CA ASN A 135 16.57 7.51 7.75
C ASN A 135 16.79 5.99 7.90
N ASN A 136 16.04 5.17 7.14
CA ASN A 136 16.05 3.70 7.22
C ASN A 136 15.56 3.05 8.54
N VAL A 137 15.14 3.84 9.53
CA VAL A 137 14.53 3.33 10.77
C VAL A 137 13.01 3.34 10.62
N ILE A 138 12.36 2.21 10.91
CA ILE A 138 10.90 2.13 10.91
C ILE A 138 10.39 2.77 12.20
N ILE A 139 9.62 3.84 12.08
CA ILE A 139 9.08 4.61 13.22
C ILE A 139 7.58 4.39 13.47
N ALA A 140 6.89 3.74 12.55
CA ALA A 140 5.54 3.21 12.74
C ALA A 140 5.29 2.10 11.72
N GLN A 141 4.43 1.13 12.08
CA GLN A 141 4.04 0.07 11.16
C GLN A 141 2.61 -0.43 11.43
N SER A 142 1.98 -0.93 10.38
CA SER A 142 0.76 -1.73 10.42
C SER A 142 0.93 -2.88 9.42
N LYS A 143 0.30 -4.03 9.67
CA LYS A 143 0.45 -5.19 8.80
C LYS A 143 -0.82 -6.04 8.78
N SER A 144 -1.01 -6.76 7.68
CA SER A 144 -2.00 -7.83 7.61
C SER A 144 -1.69 -8.94 8.62
N PHE A 145 -2.71 -9.71 9.00
CA PHE A 145 -2.55 -10.81 9.95
C PHE A 145 -1.52 -11.87 9.51
N ILE A 146 -1.41 -12.12 8.20
CA ILE A 146 -0.58 -13.17 7.60
C ILE A 146 0.89 -12.72 7.39
N TRP A 147 1.21 -11.44 7.64
CA TRP A 147 2.56 -10.89 7.40
C TRP A 147 3.59 -11.26 8.47
#